data_AF-A0A504YTY8-F1
#
_entry.id   AF-A0A504YTY8-F1
#
_cell.length_a   1.000
_cell.length_b   1.000
_cell.length_c   1.000
_cell.angle_alpha   90.00
_cell.angle_beta   90.00
_cell.angle_gamma   90.00
#
_symmetry.space_group_name_H-M   'P 1'
#
loop_
_entity.id
_entity.type
_entity.pdbx_description
1 polymer ?
#
loop_
_entity_poly.entity_id
_entity_poly.type
_entity_poly.pdbx_seq_one_letter_code
_entity_poly.pdbx_strand_id
1 'polypeptide(L)'
;MQRLDELITIRRTEYTDIPQIEELITEDVREAFGRISLLKIIERSVLSLTLVKENKDIIGNICLYDYPIRARAAQESWEAWLQSVIGLPNVDAKNSLFAHLIVIHPVYEETLGMDLCKAIFSILFEVHNIFVMTENSSQFKIVKNSPFKLIEKKNQEEEFLIYVAYRHDVFPVLFARIASVEDNDDLAPLFNSQTDLLRKTYGNYYIAELVEAQNESLKFQCERKAVGFISATTKVNLDLLNEEYDLDVFNGLRKPDEGDVTERPSDTKTVTVPIKQEESYNAKEEQATLQVPSDEVGNSSPSEPDTIDSSPWTRRHLLSEDYTATSKRETFVPTYCGQPDAFAIQMYANKPDFETRFIDMLPLLFDQFPGLNYAVISVPRMVPVFPMLRHFVHCRVRRGQDPPGELYVFHRAGLLRDLQVRRTRQSDTEQIGHLLRHMAPIDQALIRQDLKEFVTQGRDRDGAIVISFVAESMGHIIGLIIMREEHVSNSNLCNAYFFIST
;
A
#
# COMPACT_ATOMS: atom_id res chain seq x y z
N MET A 1 -12.26 -10.52 -39.54
CA MET A 1 -12.68 -9.91 -38.26
C MET A 1 -13.49 -10.95 -37.50
N GLN A 2 -12.82 -11.92 -36.88
CA GLN A 2 -13.47 -12.83 -35.94
C GLN A 2 -13.69 -12.04 -34.66
N ARG A 3 -14.94 -11.97 -34.21
CA ARG A 3 -15.30 -11.40 -32.91
C ARG A 3 -14.72 -12.34 -31.86
N LEU A 4 -13.66 -11.92 -31.19
CA LEU A 4 -13.09 -12.62 -30.05
C LEU A 4 -13.99 -12.31 -28.83
N ASP A 5 -15.14 -12.97 -28.78
CA ASP A 5 -16.00 -12.99 -27.59
C ASP A 5 -15.49 -14.05 -26.58
N GLU A 6 -14.16 -14.21 -26.47
CA GLU A 6 -13.54 -15.04 -25.41
C GLU A 6 -13.27 -14.15 -24.20
N LEU A 7 -13.78 -14.52 -23.03
CA LEU A 7 -13.54 -13.77 -21.79
C LEU A 7 -12.07 -13.94 -21.37
N ILE A 8 -11.34 -12.83 -21.33
CA ILE A 8 -9.95 -12.80 -20.88
C ILE A 8 -9.92 -12.20 -19.48
N THR A 9 -9.34 -12.94 -18.54
CA THR A 9 -9.14 -12.51 -17.17
C THR A 9 -7.71 -12.00 -16.99
N ILE A 10 -7.56 -10.83 -16.38
CA ILE A 10 -6.25 -10.27 -16.01
C ILE A 10 -6.08 -10.45 -14.51
N ARG A 11 -5.02 -11.14 -14.09
CA ARG A 11 -4.69 -11.33 -12.66
C ARG A 11 -3.21 -11.13 -12.40
N ARG A 12 -2.83 -10.99 -11.13
CA ARG A 12 -1.41 -10.99 -10.73
C ARG A 12 -0.77 -12.33 -11.12
N THR A 13 0.48 -12.24 -11.55
CA THR A 13 1.26 -13.41 -11.97
C THR A 13 1.62 -14.29 -10.78
N GLU A 14 1.46 -15.59 -10.98
CA GLU A 14 1.78 -16.62 -10.00
C GLU A 14 2.99 -17.42 -10.47
N TYR A 15 3.72 -18.04 -9.54
CA TYR A 15 4.92 -18.83 -9.88
C TYR A 15 4.59 -20.01 -10.82
N THR A 16 3.38 -20.56 -10.72
CA THR A 16 2.89 -21.64 -11.59
C THR A 16 2.69 -21.22 -13.05
N ASP A 17 2.63 -19.91 -13.33
CA ASP A 17 2.42 -19.37 -14.67
C ASP A 17 3.71 -19.40 -15.52
N ILE A 18 4.88 -19.43 -14.86
CA ILE A 18 6.20 -19.28 -15.48
C ILE A 18 6.40 -20.20 -16.71
N PRO A 19 6.12 -21.52 -16.65
CA PRO A 19 6.38 -22.41 -17.78
C PRO A 19 5.61 -22.01 -19.04
N GLN A 20 4.32 -21.67 -18.93
CA GLN A 20 3.52 -21.27 -20.09
C GLN A 20 3.92 -19.88 -20.60
N ILE A 21 4.36 -18.98 -19.72
CA ILE A 21 4.87 -17.68 -20.15
C ILE A 21 6.18 -17.86 -20.93
N GLU A 22 7.06 -18.77 -20.51
CA GLU A 22 8.31 -19.06 -21.24
C GLU A 22 8.06 -19.58 -22.66
N GLU A 23 7.02 -20.39 -22.85
CA GLU A 23 6.60 -20.88 -24.17
C GLU A 23 6.15 -19.76 -25.12
N LEU A 24 5.66 -18.63 -24.59
CA LEU A 24 5.23 -17.49 -25.38
C LEU A 24 6.39 -16.55 -25.76
N ILE A 25 7.59 -16.74 -25.22
CA ILE A 25 8.76 -15.88 -25.51
C ILE A 25 9.34 -16.22 -26.89
N THR A 26 8.97 -15.42 -27.88
CA THR A 26 9.50 -15.49 -29.24
C THR A 26 10.88 -14.82 -29.35
N GLU A 27 11.53 -14.97 -30.50
CA GLU A 27 12.81 -14.30 -30.76
C GLU A 27 12.65 -12.78 -30.82
N ASP A 28 11.56 -12.27 -31.40
CA ASP A 28 11.24 -10.84 -31.43
C ASP A 28 11.19 -10.23 -30.01
N VAL A 29 10.68 -10.97 -29.03
CA VAL A 29 10.66 -10.55 -27.61
C VAL A 29 12.08 -10.51 -27.04
N ARG A 30 12.93 -11.48 -27.37
CA ARG A 30 14.35 -11.51 -26.94
C ARG A 30 15.16 -10.39 -27.58
N GLU A 31 14.89 -10.05 -28.83
CA GLU A 31 15.50 -8.89 -29.48
C GLU A 31 15.06 -7.58 -28.79
N ALA A 32 13.79 -7.46 -28.43
CA ALA A 32 13.26 -6.24 -27.83
C ALA A 32 13.69 -6.01 -26.38
N PHE A 33 13.79 -7.06 -25.55
CA PHE A 33 14.12 -6.96 -24.12
C PHE A 33 15.51 -7.51 -23.75
N GLY A 34 16.24 -8.07 -24.70
CA GLY A 34 17.56 -8.66 -24.49
C GLY A 34 17.51 -10.01 -23.77
N ARG A 35 18.44 -10.25 -22.86
CA ARG A 35 18.53 -11.53 -22.13
C ARG A 35 17.45 -11.60 -21.04
N ILE A 36 16.45 -12.44 -21.28
CA ILE A 36 15.30 -12.60 -20.38
C ILE A 36 15.58 -13.71 -19.37
N SER A 37 15.58 -13.34 -18.09
CA SER A 37 15.47 -14.29 -16.97
C SER A 37 14.11 -14.06 -16.33
N LEU A 38 13.12 -14.86 -16.74
CA LEU A 38 11.71 -14.59 -16.43
C LEU A 38 11.46 -14.53 -14.91
N LEU A 39 12.00 -15.50 -14.17
CA LEU A 39 11.91 -15.56 -12.71
C LEU A 39 12.44 -14.28 -12.05
N LYS A 40 13.64 -13.84 -12.43
CA LYS A 40 14.24 -12.60 -11.93
C LYS A 40 13.40 -11.37 -12.29
N ILE A 41 12.82 -11.36 -13.50
CA ILE A 41 12.03 -10.23 -13.97
C ILE A 41 10.75 -10.10 -13.17
N ILE A 42 10.03 -11.21 -12.96
CA ILE A 42 8.79 -11.26 -12.17
C ILE A 42 9.07 -10.87 -10.71
N GLU A 43 10.09 -11.46 -10.08
CA GLU A 43 10.42 -11.21 -8.67
C GLU A 43 10.74 -9.74 -8.36
N ARG A 44 11.42 -9.05 -9.29
CA ARG A 44 11.80 -7.64 -9.12
C ARG A 44 10.75 -6.65 -9.64
N SER A 45 9.70 -7.12 -10.30
CA SER A 45 8.66 -6.24 -10.84
C SER A 45 7.84 -5.61 -9.72
N VAL A 46 7.48 -4.34 -9.89
CA VAL A 46 6.49 -3.67 -9.03
C VAL A 46 5.12 -4.30 -9.25
N LEU A 47 4.82 -4.66 -10.51
CA LEU A 47 3.61 -5.34 -10.88
C LEU A 47 3.87 -6.29 -12.05
N SER A 48 3.48 -7.55 -11.88
CA SER A 48 3.41 -8.54 -12.97
C SER A 48 1.97 -9.03 -13.12
N LEU A 49 1.45 -8.98 -14.35
CA LEU A 49 0.10 -9.41 -14.67
C LEU A 49 0.12 -10.50 -15.74
N THR A 50 -0.65 -11.56 -15.50
CA THR A 50 -0.89 -12.66 -16.44
C THR A 50 -2.27 -12.52 -17.06
N LEU A 51 -2.33 -12.72 -18.38
CA LEU A 51 -3.54 -12.77 -19.18
C LEU A 51 -3.97 -14.23 -19.33
N VAL A 52 -5.17 -14.56 -18.86
CA VAL A 52 -5.65 -15.94 -18.75
C VAL A 52 -7.00 -16.07 -19.45
N LYS A 53 -7.15 -17.10 -20.27
CA LYS A 53 -8.41 -17.49 -20.91
C LYS A 53 -9.35 -18.22 -19.93
N GLU A 54 -10.61 -18.39 -20.32
CA GLU A 54 -11.59 -19.18 -19.53
C GLU A 54 -11.13 -20.62 -19.24
N ASN A 55 -10.43 -21.24 -20.18
CA ASN A 55 -9.86 -22.59 -20.04
C ASN A 55 -8.59 -22.64 -19.17
N LYS A 56 -8.19 -21.51 -18.57
CA LYS A 56 -6.97 -21.29 -17.77
C LYS A 56 -5.65 -21.29 -18.56
N ASP A 57 -5.71 -21.25 -19.89
CA ASP A 57 -4.51 -21.08 -20.70
C ASP A 57 -3.98 -19.65 -20.58
N ILE A 58 -2.67 -19.54 -20.44
CA ILE A 58 -1.98 -18.26 -20.40
C ILE A 58 -1.73 -17.80 -21.83
N ILE A 59 -2.16 -16.57 -22.12
CA ILE A 59 -2.01 -15.95 -23.45
C ILE A 59 -1.09 -14.75 -23.44
N GLY A 60 -0.60 -14.35 -22.27
CA GLY A 60 0.40 -13.32 -22.16
C GLY A 60 0.74 -12.91 -20.74
N ASN A 61 1.79 -12.12 -20.63
CA ASN A 61 2.31 -11.55 -19.41
C ASN A 61 2.88 -10.15 -19.68
N ILE A 62 2.74 -9.27 -18.69
CA ILE A 62 3.45 -7.99 -18.65
C ILE A 62 4.12 -7.82 -17.29
N CYS A 63 5.39 -7.42 -17.29
CA CYS A 63 6.15 -7.10 -16.09
C CYS A 63 6.56 -5.62 -16.09
N LEU A 64 6.22 -4.91 -15.03
CA LEU A 64 6.34 -3.46 -14.90
C LEU A 64 7.24 -3.09 -13.73
N TYR A 65 8.16 -2.17 -13.98
CA TYR A 65 9.14 -1.66 -13.02
C TYR A 65 8.95 -0.16 -12.86
N ASP A 66 9.46 0.40 -11.78
CA ASP A 66 9.48 1.83 -11.47
C ASP A 66 10.66 2.60 -12.09
N TYR A 67 11.46 1.95 -12.95
CA TYR A 67 12.56 2.58 -13.68
C TYR A 67 12.68 2.07 -15.13
N PRO A 68 13.23 2.86 -16.06
CA PRO A 68 13.32 2.49 -17.48
C PRO A 68 14.34 1.36 -17.73
N ILE A 69 13.95 0.40 -18.59
CA ILE A 69 14.79 -0.76 -18.96
C ILE A 69 16.09 -0.36 -19.66
N ARG A 70 16.09 0.75 -20.40
CA ARG A 70 17.19 1.22 -21.25
C ARG A 70 17.78 2.54 -20.76
N ALA A 71 17.74 2.79 -19.45
CA ALA A 71 18.32 4.00 -18.86
C ALA A 71 19.84 4.01 -19.03
N ARG A 72 20.40 5.14 -19.53
CA ARG A 72 21.86 5.41 -19.44
C ARG A 72 22.28 5.95 -18.07
N ALA A 73 21.31 6.16 -17.18
CA ALA A 73 21.51 6.62 -15.81
C ALA A 73 21.41 5.45 -14.82
N ALA A 74 21.95 5.65 -13.62
CA ALA A 74 21.72 4.72 -12.52
C ALA A 74 20.22 4.64 -12.19
N GLN A 75 19.77 3.47 -11.73
CA GLN A 75 18.36 3.20 -11.38
C GLN A 75 17.79 4.19 -10.35
N GLU A 76 18.66 4.85 -9.59
CA GLU A 76 18.29 5.80 -8.53
C GLU A 76 18.21 7.27 -9.01
N SER A 77 18.45 7.51 -10.31
CA SER A 77 18.63 8.87 -10.86
C SER A 77 18.18 9.01 -12.32
N TRP A 78 17.31 8.11 -12.76
CA TRP A 78 16.88 8.08 -14.17
C TRP A 78 15.95 9.23 -14.54
N GLU A 79 15.31 9.88 -13.56
CA GLU A 79 14.31 10.91 -13.75
C GLU A 79 14.88 12.12 -14.52
N ALA A 80 16.07 12.58 -14.11
CA ALA A 80 16.76 13.68 -14.78
C ALA A 80 17.16 13.32 -16.22
N TRP A 81 17.58 12.08 -16.45
CA TRP A 81 17.86 11.58 -17.79
C TRP A 81 16.60 11.56 -18.64
N LEU A 82 15.51 10.96 -18.16
CA LEU A 82 14.28 10.86 -18.94
C LEU A 82 13.71 12.26 -19.23
N GLN A 83 13.73 13.16 -18.26
CA GLN A 83 13.34 14.56 -18.46
C GLN A 83 14.19 15.23 -19.56
N SER A 84 15.48 14.93 -19.66
CA SER A 84 16.33 15.46 -20.75
C SER A 84 15.95 14.87 -22.12
N VAL A 85 15.52 13.60 -22.18
CA VAL A 85 15.17 12.89 -23.42
C VAL A 85 13.79 13.31 -23.95
N ILE A 86 12.77 13.32 -23.09
CA ILE A 86 11.37 13.57 -23.52
C ILE A 86 10.79 14.90 -23.06
N GLY A 87 11.42 15.57 -22.08
CA GLY A 87 10.96 16.87 -21.61
C GLY A 87 9.65 16.88 -20.84
N LEU A 88 9.12 15.71 -20.47
CA LEU A 88 7.93 15.61 -19.62
C LEU A 88 8.31 15.94 -18.17
N PRO A 89 7.66 16.95 -17.54
CA PRO A 89 7.83 17.22 -16.12
C PRO A 89 7.05 16.20 -15.27
N ASN A 90 7.39 16.09 -13.98
CA ASN A 90 6.66 15.29 -12.99
C ASN A 90 6.58 13.80 -13.33
N VAL A 91 7.67 13.23 -13.86
CA VAL A 91 7.82 11.79 -14.08
C VAL A 91 8.81 11.27 -13.05
N ASP A 92 8.37 10.37 -12.18
CA ASP A 92 9.17 9.79 -11.09
C ASP A 92 8.83 8.30 -10.87
N ALA A 93 9.61 7.63 -10.02
CA ALA A 93 9.42 6.21 -9.69
C ALA A 93 8.06 5.87 -9.05
N LYS A 94 7.36 6.85 -8.45
CA LYS A 94 6.07 6.60 -7.80
C LYS A 94 4.91 6.62 -8.78
N ASN A 95 4.97 7.50 -9.77
CA ASN A 95 3.87 7.76 -10.67
C ASN A 95 4.04 7.14 -12.06
N SER A 96 5.17 6.45 -12.30
CA SER A 96 5.52 5.93 -13.62
C SER A 96 6.00 4.50 -13.56
N LEU A 97 5.45 3.68 -14.45
CA LEU A 97 5.89 2.31 -14.66
C LEU A 97 6.44 2.13 -16.07
N PHE A 98 7.42 1.24 -16.20
CA PHE A 98 8.08 0.91 -17.45
C PHE A 98 7.92 -0.59 -17.70
N ALA A 99 7.51 -0.96 -18.91
CA ALA A 99 7.44 -2.34 -19.31
C ALA A 99 8.85 -2.92 -19.53
N HIS A 100 9.22 -3.89 -18.68
CA HIS A 100 10.47 -4.65 -18.79
C HIS A 100 10.28 -5.99 -19.49
N LEU A 101 9.04 -6.44 -19.60
CA LEU A 101 8.65 -7.58 -20.41
C LEU A 101 7.21 -7.39 -20.86
N ILE A 102 6.96 -7.60 -22.15
CA ILE A 102 5.62 -7.75 -22.72
C ILE A 102 5.67 -8.99 -23.60
N VAL A 103 4.84 -9.96 -23.27
CA VAL A 103 4.67 -11.19 -24.03
C VAL A 103 3.18 -11.39 -24.19
N ILE A 104 2.66 -11.32 -25.41
CA ILE A 104 1.24 -11.53 -25.67
C ILE A 104 1.13 -12.34 -26.95
N HIS A 105 0.26 -13.34 -26.93
CA HIS A 105 -0.02 -14.15 -28.10
C HIS A 105 -0.49 -13.24 -29.26
N PRO A 106 0.08 -13.35 -30.49
CA PRO A 106 -0.08 -12.36 -31.57
C PRO A 106 -1.52 -12.04 -31.98
N VAL A 107 -2.45 -12.99 -31.77
CA VAL A 107 -3.89 -12.82 -32.05
C VAL A 107 -4.55 -11.76 -31.14
N TYR A 108 -4.04 -11.57 -29.92
CA TYR A 108 -4.64 -10.71 -28.90
C TYR A 108 -3.87 -9.39 -28.69
N GLU A 109 -2.68 -9.30 -29.27
CA GLU A 109 -1.73 -8.23 -28.98
C GLU A 109 -2.30 -6.83 -29.29
N GLU A 110 -3.07 -6.68 -30.36
CA GLU A 110 -3.68 -5.41 -30.75
C GLU A 110 -4.93 -5.02 -29.95
N THR A 111 -5.59 -5.96 -29.28
CA THR A 111 -6.89 -5.73 -28.63
C THR A 111 -6.79 -5.48 -27.13
N LEU A 112 -5.73 -5.96 -26.48
CA LEU A 112 -5.64 -5.98 -25.01
C LEU A 112 -5.01 -4.73 -24.38
N GLY A 113 -4.49 -3.79 -25.19
CA GLY A 113 -3.77 -2.63 -24.67
C GLY A 113 -4.59 -1.76 -23.71
N MET A 114 -5.86 -1.50 -24.04
CA MET A 114 -6.75 -0.72 -23.19
C MET A 114 -7.08 -1.44 -21.88
N ASP A 115 -7.42 -2.73 -21.95
CA ASP A 115 -7.81 -3.51 -20.76
C ASP A 115 -6.64 -3.72 -19.80
N LEU A 116 -5.43 -3.94 -20.33
CA LEU A 116 -4.20 -3.96 -19.54
C LEU A 116 -3.95 -2.63 -18.84
N CYS A 117 -4.04 -1.51 -19.55
CA CYS A 117 -3.85 -0.19 -18.93
C CYS A 117 -4.91 0.06 -17.85
N LYS A 118 -6.18 -0.28 -18.10
CA LYS A 118 -7.25 -0.20 -17.10
C LYS A 118 -6.91 -1.02 -15.87
N ALA A 119 -6.48 -2.27 -16.03
CA ALA A 119 -6.11 -3.14 -14.92
C ALA A 119 -4.94 -2.55 -14.11
N ILE A 120 -3.87 -2.10 -14.78
CA ILE A 120 -2.68 -1.52 -14.14
C ILE A 120 -3.06 -0.27 -13.32
N PHE A 121 -3.74 0.69 -13.94
CA PHE A 121 -4.16 1.93 -13.27
C PHE A 121 -5.21 1.70 -12.17
N SER A 122 -5.97 0.60 -12.24
CA SER A 122 -6.92 0.22 -11.18
C SER A 122 -6.23 -0.42 -9.97
N ILE A 123 -5.14 -1.16 -10.20
CA ILE A 123 -4.36 -1.80 -9.12
C ILE A 123 -3.45 -0.78 -8.43
N LEU A 124 -2.83 0.11 -9.20
CA LEU A 124 -1.89 1.12 -8.71
C LEU A 124 -2.44 2.51 -9.02
N PHE A 125 -2.99 3.17 -8.00
CA PHE A 125 -3.70 4.43 -8.18
C PHE A 125 -2.75 5.64 -8.26
N GLU A 126 -1.55 5.53 -7.68
CA GLU A 126 -0.51 6.57 -7.78
C GLU A 126 0.10 6.65 -9.19
N VAL A 127 0.02 5.54 -9.95
CA VAL A 127 0.57 5.46 -11.29
C VAL A 127 -0.28 6.26 -12.27
N HIS A 128 0.37 7.19 -12.94
CA HIS A 128 -0.20 8.08 -13.96
C HIS A 128 0.32 7.79 -15.36
N ASN A 129 1.51 7.19 -15.47
CA ASN A 129 2.19 6.94 -16.74
C ASN A 129 2.62 5.47 -16.84
N ILE A 130 2.33 4.84 -17.97
CA ILE A 130 2.88 3.53 -18.33
C ILE A 130 3.71 3.71 -19.60
N PHE A 131 5.01 3.43 -19.51
CA PHE A 131 5.96 3.60 -20.59
C PHE A 131 6.31 2.25 -21.23
N VAL A 132 6.41 2.25 -22.56
CA VAL A 132 6.96 1.14 -23.35
C VAL A 132 8.10 1.68 -24.19
N MET A 133 9.29 1.08 -24.02
CA MET A 133 10.50 1.48 -24.75
C MET A 133 10.91 0.36 -25.70
N THR A 134 11.07 0.69 -26.98
CA THR A 134 11.30 -0.31 -28.04
C THR A 134 12.16 0.26 -29.16
N GLU A 135 12.99 -0.55 -29.81
CA GLU A 135 13.79 -0.10 -30.94
C GLU A 135 12.97 0.02 -32.23
N ASN A 136 11.83 -0.67 -32.34
CA ASN A 136 10.96 -0.62 -33.51
C ASN A 136 9.49 -0.82 -33.16
N SER A 137 8.62 0.02 -33.72
CA SER A 137 7.16 -0.11 -33.62
C SER A 137 6.58 -1.47 -34.06
N SER A 138 7.32 -2.27 -34.83
CA SER A 138 6.89 -3.62 -35.22
C SER A 138 7.09 -4.67 -34.12
N GLN A 139 7.96 -4.42 -33.13
CA GLN A 139 8.23 -5.35 -32.03
C GLN A 139 7.00 -5.54 -31.14
N PHE A 140 6.15 -4.51 -31.04
CA PHE A 140 4.97 -4.53 -30.18
C PHE A 140 3.76 -3.96 -30.92
N LYS A 141 2.79 -4.80 -31.27
CA LYS A 141 1.53 -4.35 -31.86
C LYS A 141 0.57 -3.78 -30.82
N ILE A 142 0.79 -4.10 -29.54
CA ILE A 142 0.01 -3.55 -28.42
C ILE A 142 0.09 -2.02 -28.36
N VAL A 143 1.08 -1.37 -28.96
CA VAL A 143 1.14 0.11 -28.99
C VAL A 143 0.38 0.74 -30.16
N LYS A 144 -0.07 -0.02 -31.16
CA LYS A 144 -0.67 0.54 -32.40
C LYS A 144 -2.17 0.85 -32.29
N ASN A 145 -2.92 0.12 -31.45
CA ASN A 145 -4.38 0.25 -31.28
C ASN A 145 -4.76 0.38 -29.78
N SER A 146 -3.94 1.09 -29.03
CA SER A 146 -3.99 1.17 -27.57
C SER A 146 -3.88 2.62 -27.10
N PRO A 147 -4.20 2.96 -25.84
CA PRO A 147 -3.93 4.28 -25.28
C PRO A 147 -2.46 4.76 -25.33
N PHE A 148 -1.54 3.93 -25.81
CA PHE A 148 -0.13 4.29 -25.99
C PHE A 148 0.08 5.31 -27.12
N LYS A 149 0.61 6.48 -26.77
CA LYS A 149 1.01 7.54 -27.70
C LYS A 149 2.53 7.56 -27.84
N LEU A 150 3.03 7.69 -29.06
CA LEU A 150 4.46 7.89 -29.31
C LEU A 150 4.89 9.28 -28.84
N ILE A 151 5.94 9.35 -28.03
CA ILE A 151 6.52 10.61 -27.56
C ILE A 151 7.59 11.10 -28.54
N GLU A 152 7.51 12.37 -28.92
CA GLU A 152 8.59 13.05 -29.62
C GLU A 152 9.75 13.34 -28.67
N LYS A 153 10.92 12.77 -28.96
CA LYS A 153 12.14 12.99 -28.17
C LYS A 153 12.71 14.38 -28.45
N LYS A 154 13.11 15.09 -27.40
CA LYS A 154 13.88 16.34 -27.50
C LYS A 154 15.30 16.11 -27.98
N ASN A 155 15.90 14.99 -27.55
CA ASN A 155 17.22 14.56 -28.01
C ASN A 155 17.08 13.36 -28.97
N GLN A 156 17.62 13.48 -30.19
CA GLN A 156 17.59 12.40 -31.19
C GLN A 156 18.74 11.38 -31.05
N GLU A 157 19.63 11.55 -30.07
CA GLU A 157 20.74 10.60 -29.82
C GLU A 157 20.30 9.20 -29.41
N GLU A 158 19.07 9.04 -28.94
CA GLU A 158 18.55 7.72 -28.57
C GLU A 158 17.88 7.04 -29.76
N GLU A 159 18.26 5.80 -30.06
CA GLU A 159 17.77 5.06 -31.24
C GLU A 159 16.42 4.37 -31.00
N PHE A 160 15.93 4.34 -29.75
CA PHE A 160 14.66 3.71 -29.39
C PHE A 160 13.48 4.68 -29.39
N LEU A 161 12.28 4.13 -29.62
CA LEU A 161 10.98 4.77 -29.50
C LEU A 161 10.46 4.66 -28.07
N ILE A 162 9.74 5.68 -27.62
CA ILE A 162 9.12 5.73 -26.29
C ILE A 162 7.63 5.97 -26.48
N TYR A 163 6.82 5.00 -26.04
CA TYR A 163 5.38 5.13 -25.98
C TYR A 163 4.95 5.37 -24.54
N VAL A 164 3.89 6.14 -24.36
CA VAL A 164 3.28 6.40 -23.04
C VAL A 164 1.77 6.24 -23.12
N ALA A 165 1.20 5.49 -22.18
CA ALA A 165 -0.22 5.55 -21.88
C ALA A 165 -0.42 6.40 -20.64
N TYR A 166 -1.29 7.40 -20.74
CA TYR A 166 -1.63 8.26 -19.62
C TYR A 166 -2.90 7.77 -18.94
N ARG A 167 -2.92 7.81 -17.61
CA ARG A 167 -4.12 7.46 -16.81
C ARG A 167 -5.33 8.27 -17.25
N HIS A 168 -5.16 9.56 -17.55
CA HIS A 168 -6.26 10.45 -17.94
C HIS A 168 -6.86 10.14 -19.33
N ASP A 169 -6.12 9.46 -20.20
CA ASP A 169 -6.63 8.98 -21.49
C ASP A 169 -7.45 7.68 -21.35
N VAL A 170 -7.17 6.89 -20.31
CA VAL A 170 -7.86 5.62 -20.02
C VAL A 170 -9.05 5.82 -19.09
N PHE A 171 -8.88 6.63 -18.05
CA PHE A 171 -9.90 7.03 -17.10
C PHE A 171 -9.99 8.56 -17.11
N PRO A 172 -11.04 9.15 -17.71
CA PRO A 172 -11.18 10.60 -17.81
C PRO A 172 -11.14 11.31 -16.45
N VAL A 173 -10.57 12.52 -16.42
CA VAL A 173 -10.51 13.36 -15.21
C VAL A 173 -11.91 13.81 -14.82
N LEU A 174 -12.26 13.54 -13.57
CA LEU A 174 -13.52 13.98 -12.99
C LEU A 174 -13.38 15.41 -12.49
N PHE A 175 -14.39 16.23 -12.77
CA PHE A 175 -14.56 17.53 -12.15
C PHE A 175 -15.55 17.41 -11.00
N ALA A 176 -15.20 17.98 -9.86
CA ALA A 176 -16.06 18.00 -8.69
C ALA A 176 -16.56 19.41 -8.42
N ARG A 177 -17.79 19.50 -7.91
CA ARG A 177 -18.33 20.71 -7.30
C ARG A 177 -19.32 20.35 -6.21
N ILE A 178 -19.62 21.30 -5.33
CA ILE A 178 -20.69 21.17 -4.36
C ILE A 178 -22.01 20.88 -5.10
N ALA A 179 -22.75 19.89 -4.63
CA ALA A 179 -24.04 19.54 -5.18
C ALA A 179 -25.08 20.60 -4.78
N SER A 180 -26.04 20.84 -5.68
CA SER A 180 -27.16 21.74 -5.48
C SER A 180 -28.47 20.97 -5.54
N VAL A 181 -29.54 21.51 -4.97
CA VAL A 181 -30.87 20.87 -5.02
C VAL A 181 -31.37 20.64 -6.45
N GLU A 182 -30.95 21.50 -7.40
CA GLU A 182 -31.24 21.37 -8.83
C GLU A 182 -30.59 20.13 -9.46
N ASP A 183 -29.57 19.55 -8.82
CA ASP A 183 -28.89 18.36 -9.32
C ASP A 183 -29.69 17.06 -9.11
N ASN A 184 -30.85 17.10 -8.45
CA ASN A 184 -31.69 15.93 -8.20
C ASN A 184 -31.99 15.13 -9.48
N ASP A 185 -32.32 15.80 -10.58
CA ASP A 185 -32.70 15.13 -11.83
C ASP A 185 -31.53 14.37 -12.47
N ASP A 186 -30.30 14.85 -12.26
CA ASP A 186 -29.08 14.19 -12.72
C ASP A 186 -28.61 13.07 -11.79
N LEU A 187 -28.83 13.23 -10.48
CA LEU A 187 -28.32 12.35 -9.44
C LEU A 187 -29.26 11.20 -9.11
N ALA A 188 -30.58 11.43 -9.14
CA ALA A 188 -31.56 10.37 -8.85
C ALA A 188 -31.41 9.15 -9.78
N PRO A 189 -31.19 9.29 -11.10
CA PRO A 189 -30.93 8.14 -11.97
C PRO A 189 -29.65 7.38 -11.61
N LEU A 190 -28.62 8.07 -11.12
CA LEU A 190 -27.34 7.47 -10.73
C LEU A 190 -27.55 6.47 -9.58
N PHE A 191 -28.27 6.89 -8.54
CA PHE A 191 -28.59 6.04 -7.40
C PHE A 191 -29.63 4.96 -7.71
N ASN A 192 -30.69 5.31 -8.46
CA ASN A 192 -31.73 4.33 -8.84
C ASN A 192 -31.18 3.20 -9.72
N SER A 193 -30.09 3.46 -10.45
CA SER A 193 -29.39 2.41 -11.21
C SER A 193 -28.75 1.35 -10.32
N GLN A 194 -28.39 1.72 -9.08
CA GLN A 194 -27.77 0.84 -8.10
C GLN A 194 -28.81 0.24 -7.15
N THR A 195 -29.75 1.03 -6.63
CA THR A 195 -30.81 0.56 -5.73
C THR A 195 -32.02 1.50 -5.74
N ASP A 196 -33.21 0.90 -5.84
CA ASP A 196 -34.50 1.62 -5.78
C ASP A 196 -35.01 1.94 -4.36
N LEU A 197 -34.25 1.54 -3.33
CA LEU A 197 -34.67 1.58 -1.93
C LEU A 197 -34.86 3.03 -1.45
N LEU A 198 -33.89 3.90 -1.74
CA LEU A 198 -33.93 5.30 -1.30
C LEU A 198 -35.13 6.05 -1.90
N ARG A 199 -35.41 5.84 -3.19
CA ARG A 199 -36.61 6.39 -3.85
C ARG A 199 -37.91 5.87 -3.23
N LYS A 200 -37.96 4.60 -2.83
CA LYS A 200 -39.15 4.01 -2.20
C LYS A 200 -39.37 4.52 -0.78
N THR A 201 -38.30 4.78 -0.03
CA THR A 201 -38.35 5.22 1.37
C THR A 201 -38.60 6.72 1.50
N TYR A 202 -37.95 7.53 0.66
CA TYR A 202 -37.92 9.00 0.79
C TYR A 202 -38.55 9.74 -0.42
N GLY A 203 -39.13 9.02 -1.38
CA GLY A 203 -39.79 9.60 -2.54
C GLY A 203 -38.84 10.01 -3.67
N ASN A 204 -39.35 10.77 -4.65
CA ASN A 204 -38.61 11.09 -5.88
C ASN A 204 -37.58 12.24 -5.73
N TYR A 205 -37.60 12.98 -4.61
CA TYR A 205 -36.76 14.15 -4.37
C TYR A 205 -35.81 13.99 -3.18
N TYR A 206 -35.54 12.74 -2.78
CA TYR A 206 -34.69 12.45 -1.61
C TYR A 206 -33.28 13.05 -1.72
N ILE A 207 -32.73 13.20 -2.94
CA ILE A 207 -31.43 13.85 -3.15
C ILE A 207 -31.52 15.34 -2.80
N ALA A 208 -32.61 16.02 -3.15
CA ALA A 208 -32.78 17.43 -2.79
C ALA A 208 -32.82 17.62 -1.27
N GLU A 209 -33.56 16.75 -0.55
CA GLU A 209 -33.60 16.80 0.93
C GLU A 209 -32.23 16.49 1.55
N LEU A 210 -31.48 15.53 0.99
CA LEU A 210 -30.14 15.19 1.47
C LEU A 210 -29.14 16.33 1.22
N VAL A 211 -29.16 16.93 0.04
CA VAL A 211 -28.31 18.08 -0.30
C VAL A 211 -28.71 19.33 0.49
N GLU A 212 -29.99 19.51 0.82
CA GLU A 212 -30.45 20.61 1.67
C GLU A 212 -30.10 20.40 3.14
N ALA A 213 -30.15 19.15 3.62
CA ALA A 213 -29.81 18.81 5.00
C ALA A 213 -28.28 18.74 5.25
N GLN A 214 -27.48 18.65 4.19
CA GLN A 214 -26.03 18.43 4.25
C GLN A 214 -25.30 19.45 3.38
N ASN A 215 -24.52 20.34 4.00
CA ASN A 215 -23.80 21.39 3.29
C ASN A 215 -22.53 20.86 2.56
N GLU A 216 -22.14 19.61 2.82
CA GLU A 216 -20.85 19.04 2.43
C GLU A 216 -20.99 17.88 1.42
N SER A 217 -21.97 17.96 0.52
CA SER A 217 -22.19 17.00 -0.56
C SER A 217 -21.49 17.42 -1.86
N LEU A 218 -20.79 16.49 -2.51
CA LEU A 218 -20.04 16.71 -3.75
C LEU A 218 -20.68 15.91 -4.90
N LYS A 219 -20.87 16.61 -6.02
CA LYS A 219 -21.25 16.04 -7.32
C LYS A 219 -20.03 15.96 -8.23
N PHE A 220 -19.90 14.82 -8.90
CA PHE A 220 -18.83 14.57 -9.87
C PHE A 220 -19.38 14.53 -11.29
N GLN A 221 -18.68 15.24 -12.17
CA GLN A 221 -19.06 15.37 -13.57
C GLN A 221 -17.89 15.04 -14.50
N CYS A 222 -18.20 14.31 -15.56
CA CYS A 222 -17.35 14.13 -16.73
C CYS A 222 -18.12 14.64 -17.94
N GLU A 223 -17.50 15.52 -18.75
CA GLU A 223 -18.14 16.11 -19.94
C GLU A 223 -19.55 16.70 -19.67
N ARG A 224 -19.71 17.38 -18.52
CA ARG A 224 -20.98 17.98 -18.04
C ARG A 224 -22.10 17.00 -17.68
N LYS A 225 -21.82 15.69 -17.63
CA LYS A 225 -22.77 14.68 -17.14
C LYS A 225 -22.41 14.26 -15.72
N ALA A 226 -23.40 14.09 -14.86
CA ALA A 226 -23.21 13.47 -13.56
C ALA A 226 -22.74 12.02 -13.72
N VAL A 227 -21.60 11.71 -13.13
CA VAL A 227 -21.01 10.36 -13.14
C VAL A 227 -20.74 9.84 -11.74
N GLY A 228 -20.79 10.72 -10.73
CA GLY A 228 -20.62 10.35 -9.34
C GLY A 228 -21.25 11.35 -8.38
N PHE A 229 -21.45 10.91 -7.15
CA PHE A 229 -21.89 11.70 -6.02
C PHE A 229 -21.30 11.13 -4.74
N ILE A 230 -20.96 12.00 -3.80
CA ILE A 230 -20.64 11.60 -2.44
C ILE A 230 -21.18 12.61 -1.44
N SER A 231 -21.63 12.11 -0.30
CA SER A 231 -22.02 12.93 0.84
C SER A 231 -21.33 12.44 2.10
N ALA A 232 -20.91 13.39 2.91
CA ALA A 232 -20.21 13.15 4.17
C ALA A 232 -20.81 13.97 5.31
N THR A 233 -20.65 13.49 6.54
CA THR A 233 -21.13 14.18 7.74
C THR A 233 -20.12 14.10 8.89
N THR A 234 -20.12 15.08 9.77
CA THR A 234 -19.42 15.03 11.06
C THR A 234 -20.27 14.44 12.19
N LYS A 235 -21.57 14.17 11.93
CA LYS A 235 -22.48 13.57 12.91
C LYS A 235 -22.25 12.06 13.02
N VAL A 236 -21.13 11.69 13.64
CA VAL A 236 -20.73 10.30 13.86
C VAL A 236 -20.78 9.98 15.35
N ASN A 237 -21.43 8.89 15.73
CA ASN A 237 -21.38 8.41 17.11
C ASN A 237 -20.08 7.62 17.33
N LEU A 238 -19.00 8.34 17.67
CA LEU A 238 -17.70 7.73 17.90
C LEU A 238 -17.69 6.77 19.09
N ASP A 239 -18.53 7.00 20.10
CA ASP A 239 -18.58 6.16 21.30
C ASP A 239 -19.11 4.77 20.95
N LEU A 240 -20.22 4.70 20.18
CA LEU A 240 -20.73 3.44 19.66
C LEU A 240 -19.72 2.71 18.77
N LEU A 241 -19.01 3.45 17.90
CA LEU A 241 -17.98 2.83 17.05
C LEU A 241 -16.82 2.25 17.88
N ASN A 242 -16.42 2.92 18.96
CA ASN A 242 -15.38 2.41 19.87
C ASN A 242 -15.83 1.20 20.69
N GLU A 243 -17.13 1.09 21.00
CA GLU A 243 -17.72 -0.09 21.63
C GLU A 243 -17.74 -1.31 20.69
N GLU A 244 -18.09 -1.09 19.42
CA GLU A 244 -18.30 -2.15 18.42
C GLU A 244 -17.01 -2.58 17.70
N TYR A 245 -16.07 -1.67 17.46
CA TYR A 245 -14.88 -1.89 16.64
C TYR A 245 -13.58 -1.58 17.39
N ASP A 246 -12.52 -2.30 17.00
CA ASP A 246 -11.16 -2.06 17.45
C ASP A 246 -10.56 -0.86 16.69
N LEU A 247 -10.54 0.28 17.36
CA LEU A 247 -10.09 1.57 16.84
C LEU A 247 -8.85 2.09 17.58
N ASP A 248 -8.17 1.22 18.32
CA ASP A 248 -7.12 1.64 19.26
C ASP A 248 -5.92 2.24 18.51
N VAL A 249 -5.59 1.68 17.35
CA VAL A 249 -4.56 2.20 16.43
C VAL A 249 -4.88 3.58 15.85
N PHE A 250 -6.13 4.04 15.94
CA PHE A 250 -6.60 5.33 15.45
C PHE A 250 -6.94 6.30 16.59
N ASN A 251 -6.51 6.00 17.82
CA ASN A 251 -6.88 6.74 19.03
C ASN A 251 -8.40 6.95 19.15
N GLY A 252 -9.17 5.90 18.81
CA GLY A 252 -10.63 5.94 18.82
C GLY A 252 -11.26 6.96 17.89
N LEU A 253 -10.55 7.38 16.82
CA LEU A 253 -10.96 8.43 15.89
C LEU A 253 -11.11 9.80 16.55
N ARG A 254 -10.36 10.03 17.64
CA ARG A 254 -10.28 11.28 18.39
C ARG A 254 -8.85 11.77 18.46
N LYS A 255 -8.69 13.08 18.62
CA LYS A 255 -7.37 13.68 18.83
C LYS A 255 -6.79 13.20 20.18
N PRO A 256 -5.48 13.00 20.31
CA PRO A 256 -4.87 12.64 21.58
C PRO A 256 -5.17 13.67 22.68
N ASP A 257 -5.53 13.19 23.86
CA ASP A 257 -5.84 14.02 25.04
C ASP A 257 -5.19 13.46 26.31
N GLU A 258 -4.85 14.32 27.27
CA GLU A 258 -4.22 13.90 28.54
C GLU A 258 -5.15 13.03 29.40
N GLY A 259 -6.47 13.11 29.17
CA GLY A 259 -7.47 12.28 29.83
C GLY A 259 -7.71 10.92 29.16
N ASP A 260 -6.97 10.56 28.09
CA ASP A 260 -7.12 9.28 27.42
C ASP A 260 -6.66 8.12 28.33
N VAL A 261 -7.47 7.08 28.43
CA VAL A 261 -7.18 5.86 29.19
C VAL A 261 -7.02 4.71 28.20
N THR A 262 -5.80 4.54 27.70
CA THR A 262 -5.44 3.56 26.66
C THR A 262 -4.86 2.26 27.19
N GLU A 263 -4.35 2.28 28.42
CA GLU A 263 -3.71 1.12 29.07
C GLU A 263 -4.55 0.61 30.24
N ARG A 264 -4.51 -0.71 30.49
CA ARG A 264 -5.15 -1.26 31.69
C ARG A 264 -4.38 -0.80 32.92
N PRO A 265 -5.07 -0.42 34.02
CA PRO A 265 -4.43 -0.01 35.27
C PRO A 265 -3.42 -1.02 35.86
N SER A 266 -3.46 -2.29 35.45
CA SER A 266 -2.59 -3.36 35.94
C SER A 266 -1.20 -3.44 35.28
N ASP A 267 -0.95 -2.76 34.16
CA ASP A 267 0.31 -2.90 33.41
C ASP A 267 1.42 -1.94 33.90
N THR A 268 1.10 -1.07 34.87
CA THR A 268 2.03 -0.08 35.46
C THR A 268 2.86 -0.67 36.61
N LYS A 269 3.64 -1.73 36.37
CA LYS A 269 4.71 -2.15 37.31
C LYS A 269 6.10 -1.91 36.71
N THR A 270 6.70 -0.80 37.14
CA THR A 270 8.13 -0.48 37.03
C THR A 270 9.01 -1.68 37.40
N VAL A 271 9.64 -2.29 36.40
CA VAL A 271 10.73 -3.26 36.59
C VAL A 271 12.02 -2.46 36.77
N THR A 272 12.45 -2.28 38.01
CA THR A 272 13.81 -1.79 38.33
C THR A 272 14.66 -3.02 38.63
N VAL A 273 15.57 -3.42 37.74
CA VAL A 273 16.55 -4.48 38.03
C VAL A 273 17.89 -3.82 38.40
N PRO A 274 18.45 -4.05 39.60
CA PRO A 274 19.80 -3.62 39.92
C PRO A 274 20.84 -4.53 39.24
N ILE A 275 21.83 -3.92 38.58
CA ILE A 275 22.98 -4.62 38.00
C ILE A 275 23.99 -4.95 39.12
N LYS A 276 24.42 -6.22 39.21
CA LYS A 276 25.67 -6.60 39.85
C LYS A 276 26.55 -7.37 38.85
N GLN A 277 27.79 -6.89 38.72
CA GLN A 277 28.88 -7.46 37.94
C GLN A 277 29.56 -8.60 38.68
N GLU A 278 30.06 -9.60 37.94
CA GLU A 278 31.35 -10.31 38.06
C GLU A 278 31.26 -11.57 37.17
N GLU A 279 31.83 -11.54 35.96
CA GLU A 279 33.19 -12.01 35.62
C GLU A 279 33.43 -13.52 35.90
N SER A 280 33.48 -14.33 34.83
CA SER A 280 34.73 -14.91 34.31
C SER A 280 34.65 -16.36 33.74
N TYR A 281 35.24 -16.54 32.55
CA TYR A 281 35.93 -17.74 31.98
C TYR A 281 35.18 -19.09 31.81
N ASN A 282 35.47 -19.96 30.83
CA ASN A 282 36.07 -19.89 29.49
C ASN A 282 35.80 -21.27 28.82
N ALA A 283 35.60 -21.25 27.49
CA ALA A 283 36.10 -22.23 26.52
C ALA A 283 35.55 -23.68 26.39
N LYS A 284 35.06 -23.94 25.15
CA LYS A 284 35.35 -25.09 24.24
C LYS A 284 34.35 -26.26 24.20
N GLU A 285 33.66 -26.40 23.06
CA GLU A 285 33.89 -27.36 21.94
C GLU A 285 33.17 -28.69 22.25
N GLU A 286 32.45 -29.39 21.38
CA GLU A 286 32.23 -29.39 19.95
C GLU A 286 31.04 -30.37 19.70
N GLN A 287 30.32 -30.21 18.58
CA GLN A 287 29.73 -31.26 17.72
C GLN A 287 28.95 -32.45 18.33
N ALA A 288 27.84 -32.94 17.80
CA ALA A 288 26.98 -32.64 16.66
C ALA A 288 25.83 -33.66 16.70
N THR A 289 24.72 -33.33 16.02
CA THR A 289 23.76 -34.24 15.37
C THR A 289 22.63 -34.88 16.21
N LEU A 290 21.40 -34.53 15.84
CA LEU A 290 20.15 -35.17 16.21
C LEU A 290 19.82 -36.34 15.28
N GLN A 291 19.48 -37.50 15.84
CA GLN A 291 18.49 -38.43 15.28
C GLN A 291 17.59 -38.97 16.42
N VAL A 292 16.28 -38.91 16.20
CA VAL A 292 15.13 -39.35 17.01
C VAL A 292 14.81 -40.80 16.56
N PRO A 293 14.20 -41.77 17.32
CA PRO A 293 13.07 -41.58 18.24
C PRO A 293 12.86 -42.56 19.43
N SER A 294 11.96 -42.17 20.36
CA SER A 294 10.97 -42.95 21.13
C SER A 294 11.30 -44.29 21.81
N ASP A 295 11.17 -44.39 23.15
CA ASP A 295 10.05 -45.06 23.85
C ASP A 295 10.28 -45.29 25.36
N GLU A 296 9.24 -44.94 26.13
CA GLU A 296 8.71 -45.55 27.37
C GLU A 296 9.50 -45.62 28.73
N VAL A 297 8.91 -44.86 29.67
CA VAL A 297 8.52 -45.20 31.07
C VAL A 297 9.53 -45.02 32.22
N GLY A 298 9.17 -44.11 33.15
CA GLY A 298 9.55 -44.24 34.57
C GLY A 298 9.73 -42.95 35.39
N ASN A 299 8.64 -42.38 35.89
CA ASN A 299 8.46 -41.49 37.06
C ASN A 299 9.69 -40.84 37.76
N SER A 300 9.73 -39.51 37.79
CA SER A 300 9.47 -38.65 38.98
C SER A 300 10.14 -37.27 38.81
N SER A 301 9.34 -36.20 38.79
CA SER A 301 9.83 -34.82 38.69
C SER A 301 9.63 -34.11 40.03
N PRO A 302 10.67 -33.38 40.48
CA PRO A 302 10.46 -32.01 40.94
C PRO A 302 11.42 -31.04 40.20
N SER A 303 10.79 -30.12 39.46
CA SER A 303 11.08 -28.69 39.30
C SER A 303 12.48 -28.13 39.62
N GLU A 304 13.10 -27.46 38.65
CA GLU A 304 13.86 -26.20 38.78
C GLU A 304 14.20 -25.59 37.38
N PRO A 305 14.66 -24.32 37.25
CA PRO A 305 13.88 -23.23 36.64
C PRO A 305 14.40 -22.68 35.30
N ASP A 306 13.54 -21.88 34.67
CA ASP A 306 13.59 -21.31 33.32
C ASP A 306 14.80 -20.39 33.02
N THR A 307 15.38 -20.64 31.84
CA THR A 307 16.42 -19.82 31.18
C THR A 307 15.84 -18.70 30.31
N ILE A 308 16.56 -17.58 30.32
CA ILE A 308 16.34 -16.28 29.65
C ILE A 308 16.29 -16.39 28.11
N ASP A 309 15.21 -15.85 27.51
CA ASP A 309 14.91 -15.86 26.07
C ASP A 309 15.64 -14.73 25.30
N SER A 310 16.52 -15.12 24.36
CA SER A 310 17.25 -14.23 23.44
C SER A 310 16.64 -14.26 22.03
N SER A 311 15.35 -13.96 21.91
CA SER A 311 14.65 -13.89 20.62
C SER A 311 14.74 -12.48 19.97
N PRO A 312 14.82 -12.39 18.62
CA PRO A 312 14.76 -11.10 17.89
C PRO A 312 13.45 -10.35 18.18
N TRP A 313 13.50 -9.01 18.21
CA TRP A 313 12.36 -8.14 18.55
C TRP A 313 11.10 -8.41 17.71
N THR A 314 11.26 -8.84 16.46
CA THR A 314 10.16 -9.22 15.55
C THR A 314 9.32 -10.38 16.08
N ARG A 315 9.93 -11.28 16.89
CA ARG A 315 9.23 -12.41 17.52
C ARG A 315 8.51 -12.03 18.82
N ARG A 316 8.98 -10.99 19.50
CA ARG A 316 8.46 -10.57 20.82
C ARG A 316 7.03 -10.00 20.74
N HIS A 317 6.63 -9.47 19.58
CA HIS A 317 5.25 -9.06 19.30
C HIS A 317 4.36 -10.18 18.75
N LEU A 318 4.93 -11.26 18.23
CA LEU A 318 4.17 -12.39 17.65
C LEU A 318 3.84 -13.49 18.67
N LEU A 319 4.56 -13.51 19.81
CA LEU A 319 4.44 -14.53 20.85
C LEU A 319 3.85 -13.97 22.16
N SER A 320 2.79 -13.16 22.10
CA SER A 320 1.92 -13.04 23.27
C SER A 320 1.09 -14.33 23.40
N GLU A 321 1.76 -15.42 23.79
CA GLU A 321 1.11 -16.67 24.15
C GLU A 321 0.42 -16.50 25.51
N ASP A 322 -0.84 -16.07 25.46
CA ASP A 322 -1.82 -16.28 26.54
C ASP A 322 -3.02 -17.06 25.96
N TYR A 323 -2.73 -18.17 25.26
CA TYR A 323 -3.74 -19.17 24.90
C TYR A 323 -3.79 -20.25 25.97
N THR A 324 -4.52 -19.96 27.06
CA THR A 324 -5.34 -20.92 27.85
C THR A 324 -5.82 -20.23 29.13
N ALA A 325 -6.79 -19.33 29.01
CA ALA A 325 -7.60 -18.94 30.16
C ALA A 325 -9.04 -18.68 29.71
N THR A 326 -9.88 -19.69 29.90
CA THR A 326 -11.35 -19.58 29.90
C THR A 326 -11.75 -18.69 31.08
N SER A 327 -11.57 -17.39 30.94
CA SER A 327 -12.13 -16.39 31.86
C SER A 327 -12.94 -15.41 31.03
N LYS A 328 -14.17 -15.14 31.50
CA LYS A 328 -14.94 -13.97 31.10
C LYS A 328 -14.15 -12.73 31.55
N ARG A 329 -13.05 -12.41 30.87
CA ARG A 329 -12.34 -11.14 31.01
C ARG A 329 -13.18 -10.14 30.21
N GLU A 330 -13.81 -9.21 30.91
CA GLU A 330 -14.34 -8.01 30.27
C GLU A 330 -13.22 -7.43 29.41
N THR A 331 -13.48 -7.32 28.11
CA THR A 331 -12.54 -6.70 27.19
C THR A 331 -12.48 -5.23 27.55
N PHE A 332 -11.37 -4.81 28.18
CA PHE A 332 -11.07 -3.40 28.35
C PHE A 332 -11.25 -2.66 27.03
N VAL A 333 -12.12 -1.66 27.05
CA VAL A 333 -12.33 -0.72 25.95
C VAL A 333 -11.67 0.58 26.39
N PRO A 334 -10.65 1.06 25.68
CA PRO A 334 -10.04 2.35 25.97
C PRO A 334 -11.07 3.48 25.97
N THR A 335 -10.83 4.50 26.81
CA THR A 335 -11.65 5.71 26.84
C THR A 335 -10.86 6.86 26.26
N TYR A 336 -11.42 7.50 25.23
CA TYR A 336 -10.78 8.59 24.51
C TYR A 336 -11.55 9.89 24.78
N CYS A 337 -10.91 10.86 25.43
CA CYS A 337 -11.51 12.11 25.89
C CYS A 337 -11.33 13.26 24.89
N GLY A 338 -10.48 13.08 23.89
CA GLY A 338 -10.19 14.11 22.91
C GLY A 338 -11.35 14.47 21.97
N GLN A 339 -11.14 15.58 21.25
CA GLN A 339 -12.11 16.06 20.26
C GLN A 339 -12.27 15.07 19.09
N PRO A 340 -13.48 14.96 18.50
CA PRO A 340 -13.71 14.16 17.30
C PRO A 340 -12.73 14.51 16.17
N ASP A 341 -12.16 13.50 15.52
CA ASP A 341 -11.19 13.68 14.43
C ASP A 341 -11.62 12.99 13.12
N ALA A 342 -12.90 12.64 13.01
CA ALA A 342 -13.45 11.88 11.89
C ALA A 342 -14.74 12.46 11.33
N PHE A 343 -14.93 12.28 10.01
CA PHE A 343 -16.22 12.41 9.34
C PHE A 343 -16.61 11.07 8.69
N ALA A 344 -17.91 10.82 8.54
CA ALA A 344 -18.42 9.62 7.89
C ALA A 344 -18.90 9.92 6.47
N ILE A 345 -18.46 9.10 5.52
CA ILE A 345 -19.05 9.00 4.18
C ILE A 345 -20.37 8.24 4.33
N GLN A 346 -21.48 8.95 4.15
CA GLN A 346 -22.81 8.38 4.36
C GLN A 346 -23.38 7.78 3.08
N MET A 347 -23.13 8.44 1.97
CA MET A 347 -23.70 8.08 0.68
C MET A 347 -22.67 8.30 -0.40
N TYR A 348 -22.60 7.37 -1.32
CA TYR A 348 -21.85 7.53 -2.55
C TYR A 348 -22.57 6.79 -3.67
N ALA A 349 -22.44 7.29 -4.88
CA ALA A 349 -22.86 6.58 -6.08
C ALA A 349 -21.91 6.95 -7.20
N ASN A 350 -21.47 5.98 -7.99
CA ASN A 350 -20.62 6.20 -9.14
C ASN A 350 -21.08 5.30 -10.28
N LYS A 351 -20.88 5.78 -11.51
CA LYS A 351 -20.97 4.89 -12.68
C LYS A 351 -19.80 3.90 -12.66
N PRO A 352 -20.01 2.63 -13.05
CA PRO A 352 -18.97 1.60 -13.02
C PRO A 352 -17.66 2.02 -13.71
N ASP A 353 -17.75 2.72 -14.84
CA ASP A 353 -16.59 3.17 -15.62
C ASP A 353 -15.69 4.18 -14.89
N PHE A 354 -16.15 4.75 -13.77
CA PHE A 354 -15.48 5.82 -13.03
C PHE A 354 -15.12 5.43 -11.58
N GLU A 355 -15.40 4.20 -11.14
CA GLU A 355 -15.14 3.77 -9.76
C GLU A 355 -13.66 3.91 -9.34
N THR A 356 -12.74 3.71 -10.28
CA THR A 356 -11.29 3.80 -10.06
C THR A 356 -10.80 5.23 -9.85
N ARG A 357 -11.64 6.23 -10.17
CA ARG A 357 -11.36 7.66 -9.99
C ARG A 357 -11.89 8.20 -8.66
N PHE A 358 -12.57 7.38 -7.88
CA PHE A 358 -13.10 7.81 -6.60
C PHE A 358 -12.01 8.30 -5.64
N ILE A 359 -10.82 7.68 -5.65
CA ILE A 359 -9.72 8.09 -4.76
C ILE A 359 -9.33 9.55 -4.93
N ASP A 360 -9.46 10.10 -6.14
CA ASP A 360 -9.18 11.50 -6.43
C ASP A 360 -10.17 12.46 -5.75
N MET A 361 -11.28 11.94 -5.22
CA MET A 361 -12.33 12.70 -4.57
C MET A 361 -12.09 12.86 -3.06
N LEU A 362 -11.29 11.97 -2.45
CA LEU A 362 -10.96 12.07 -1.03
C LEU A 362 -10.28 13.40 -0.65
N PRO A 363 -9.30 13.93 -1.43
CA PRO A 363 -8.74 15.25 -1.14
C PRO A 363 -9.80 16.34 -1.02
N LEU A 364 -10.76 16.35 -1.94
CA LEU A 364 -11.83 17.34 -1.98
C LEU A 364 -12.80 17.20 -0.79
N LEU A 365 -13.03 15.98 -0.31
CA LEU A 365 -13.79 15.73 0.91
C LEU A 365 -13.04 16.24 2.14
N PHE A 366 -11.75 15.92 2.28
CA PHE A 366 -10.93 16.42 3.39
C PHE A 366 -10.77 17.95 3.39
N ASP A 367 -10.92 18.60 2.24
CA ASP A 367 -10.96 20.06 2.12
C ASP A 367 -12.28 20.66 2.64
N GLN A 368 -13.40 19.91 2.60
CA GLN A 368 -14.67 20.34 3.23
C GLN A 368 -14.60 20.28 4.76
N PHE A 369 -13.75 19.43 5.32
CA PHE A 369 -13.59 19.23 6.77
C PHE A 369 -12.16 19.54 7.23
N PRO A 370 -11.74 20.82 7.21
CA PRO A 370 -10.40 21.19 7.62
C PRO A 370 -10.14 20.80 9.08
N GLY A 371 -9.03 20.12 9.32
CA GLY A 371 -8.61 19.73 10.67
C GLY A 371 -9.18 18.41 11.19
N LEU A 372 -9.97 17.68 10.39
CA LEU A 372 -10.26 16.26 10.61
C LEU A 372 -9.27 15.41 9.82
N ASN A 373 -8.77 14.35 10.45
CA ASN A 373 -7.76 13.47 9.86
C ASN A 373 -8.33 12.14 9.34
N TYR A 374 -9.54 11.74 9.76
CA TYR A 374 -10.10 10.45 9.39
C TYR A 374 -11.40 10.58 8.57
N ALA A 375 -11.50 9.78 7.51
CA ALA A 375 -12.73 9.51 6.80
C ALA A 375 -13.17 8.08 7.12
N VAL A 376 -14.42 7.89 7.55
CA VAL A 376 -14.97 6.56 7.87
C VAL A 376 -16.12 6.19 6.96
N ILE A 377 -16.25 4.91 6.64
CA ILE A 377 -17.41 4.39 5.91
C ILE A 377 -17.84 3.05 6.50
N SER A 378 -19.14 2.90 6.74
CA SER A 378 -19.73 1.62 7.14
C SER A 378 -20.42 1.01 5.93
N VAL A 379 -20.13 -0.27 5.65
CA VAL A 379 -20.61 -0.99 4.48
C VAL A 379 -21.35 -2.25 4.94
N PRO A 380 -22.56 -2.54 4.44
CA PRO A 380 -23.27 -3.76 4.82
C PRO A 380 -22.51 -5.03 4.39
N ARG A 381 -22.48 -6.06 5.24
CA ARG A 381 -21.70 -7.31 5.04
C ARG A 381 -21.98 -8.08 3.75
N MET A 382 -23.15 -7.87 3.14
CA MET A 382 -23.56 -8.55 1.91
C MET A 382 -23.10 -7.83 0.63
N VAL A 383 -22.52 -6.63 0.77
CA VAL A 383 -22.06 -5.83 -0.36
C VAL A 383 -20.60 -6.22 -0.67
N PRO A 384 -20.26 -6.57 -1.92
CA PRO A 384 -18.88 -6.88 -2.29
C PRO A 384 -17.98 -5.65 -2.13
N VAL A 385 -16.73 -5.88 -1.73
CA VAL A 385 -15.72 -4.82 -1.61
C VAL A 385 -15.47 -4.19 -2.98
N PHE A 386 -15.79 -2.91 -3.11
CA PHE A 386 -15.62 -2.14 -4.35
C PHE A 386 -14.25 -1.41 -4.35
N PRO A 387 -13.72 -0.99 -5.53
CA PRO A 387 -12.33 -0.57 -5.69
C PRO A 387 -11.83 0.49 -4.70
N MET A 388 -12.69 1.43 -4.31
CA MET A 388 -12.38 2.48 -3.33
C MET A 388 -11.96 1.91 -1.98
N LEU A 389 -12.68 0.91 -1.45
CA LEU A 389 -12.44 0.39 -0.09
C LEU A 389 -11.07 -0.25 0.07
N ARG A 390 -10.41 -0.62 -1.03
CA ARG A 390 -9.04 -1.15 -1.01
C ARG A 390 -8.02 -0.17 -0.44
N HIS A 391 -8.34 1.12 -0.41
CA HIS A 391 -7.48 2.16 0.16
C HIS A 391 -7.76 2.40 1.64
N PHE A 392 -8.85 1.87 2.17
CA PHE A 392 -9.25 2.03 3.56
C PHE A 392 -8.76 0.83 4.38
N VAL A 393 -8.45 1.07 5.64
CA VAL A 393 -8.17 0.01 6.61
C VAL A 393 -9.49 -0.57 7.10
N HIS A 394 -9.68 -1.88 6.94
CA HIS A 394 -10.82 -2.60 7.49
C HIS A 394 -10.65 -2.79 9.00
N CYS A 395 -11.58 -2.26 9.79
CA CYS A 395 -11.55 -2.32 11.24
C CYS A 395 -12.12 -3.65 11.75
N ARG A 396 -11.45 -4.25 12.73
CA ARG A 396 -11.92 -5.50 13.34
C ARG A 396 -13.07 -5.21 14.30
N VAL A 397 -14.05 -6.09 14.33
CA VAL A 397 -15.13 -6.05 15.33
C VAL A 397 -14.58 -6.51 16.68
N ARG A 398 -14.93 -5.82 17.78
CA ARG A 398 -14.55 -6.23 19.14
C ARG A 398 -15.24 -7.54 19.52
N ARG A 399 -14.60 -8.30 20.41
CA ARG A 399 -15.13 -9.60 20.84
C ARG A 399 -16.51 -9.43 21.49
N GLY A 400 -17.47 -10.25 21.05
CA GLY A 400 -18.83 -10.25 21.61
C GLY A 400 -19.76 -9.21 20.99
N GLN A 401 -19.30 -8.42 20.02
CA GLN A 401 -20.12 -7.48 19.25
C GLN A 401 -20.49 -8.08 17.88
N ASP A 402 -21.64 -7.67 17.35
CA ASP A 402 -22.13 -8.07 16.02
C ASP A 402 -22.77 -6.87 15.31
N PRO A 403 -21.97 -5.85 14.94
CA PRO A 403 -22.49 -4.65 14.29
C PRO A 403 -23.09 -4.99 12.91
N PRO A 404 -24.07 -4.22 12.42
CA PRO A 404 -24.79 -4.53 11.19
C PRO A 404 -23.94 -4.46 9.91
N GLY A 405 -22.80 -3.77 9.96
CA GLY A 405 -21.90 -3.56 8.84
C GLY A 405 -20.43 -3.75 9.20
N GLU A 406 -19.59 -3.65 8.18
CA GLU A 406 -18.14 -3.56 8.29
C GLU A 406 -17.72 -2.09 8.32
N LEU A 407 -16.70 -1.75 9.10
CA LEU A 407 -16.19 -0.39 9.22
C LEU A 407 -14.83 -0.27 8.52
N TYR A 408 -14.67 0.79 7.75
CA TYR A 408 -13.47 1.10 7.00
C TYR A 408 -13.02 2.52 7.35
N VAL A 409 -11.72 2.70 7.61
CA VAL A 409 -11.11 3.99 8.02
C VAL A 409 -10.01 4.37 7.04
N PHE A 410 -10.02 5.63 6.60
CA PHE A 410 -8.97 6.22 5.78
C PHE A 410 -8.39 7.45 6.48
N HIS A 411 -7.06 7.51 6.61
CA HIS A 411 -6.37 8.66 7.20
C HIS A 411 -5.92 9.65 6.12
N ARG A 412 -6.03 10.95 6.39
CA ARG A 412 -5.68 12.04 5.47
C ARG A 412 -4.25 11.93 4.95
N ALA A 413 -3.32 11.44 5.76
CA ALA A 413 -1.92 11.23 5.33
C ALA A 413 -1.78 10.21 4.18
N GLY A 414 -2.77 9.33 3.97
CA GLY A 414 -2.80 8.44 2.80
C GLY A 414 -2.91 9.17 1.45
N LEU A 415 -3.18 10.49 1.46
CA LEU A 415 -3.19 11.34 0.27
C LEU A 415 -1.85 12.04 0.01
N LEU A 416 -0.90 11.95 0.94
CA LEU A 416 0.42 12.58 0.79
C LEU A 416 1.19 11.89 -0.33
N ARG A 417 1.71 12.68 -1.26
CA ARG A 417 2.48 12.19 -2.43
C ARG A 417 3.96 12.54 -2.33
N ASP A 418 4.38 13.19 -1.25
CA ASP A 418 5.69 13.80 -1.10
C ASP A 418 6.72 12.91 -0.38
N LEU A 419 6.39 11.64 -0.11
CA LEU A 419 7.28 10.67 0.55
C LEU A 419 8.62 10.50 -0.18
N GLN A 420 9.70 11.10 0.26
CA GLN A 420 11.02 10.91 -0.35
C GLN A 420 11.84 9.94 0.48
N VAL A 421 12.55 9.03 -0.18
CA VAL A 421 13.55 8.18 0.47
C VAL A 421 14.92 8.66 0.03
N ARG A 422 15.78 8.96 1.00
CA ARG A 422 17.15 9.44 0.74
C ARG A 422 18.13 8.90 1.77
N ARG A 423 19.42 8.90 1.44
CA ARG A 423 20.46 8.57 2.43
C ARG A 423 20.38 9.51 3.63
N THR A 424 20.58 8.92 4.81
CA THR A 424 20.59 9.63 6.09
C THR A 424 21.75 10.62 6.14
N ARG A 425 21.48 11.82 6.67
CA ARG A 425 22.45 12.90 6.86
C ARG A 425 22.67 13.17 8.33
N GLN A 426 23.79 13.80 8.69
CA GLN A 426 24.06 14.18 10.07
C GLN A 426 23.02 15.16 10.63
N SER A 427 22.41 16.00 9.79
CA SER A 427 21.33 16.93 10.18
C SER A 427 20.05 16.22 10.63
N ASP A 428 19.88 14.94 10.29
CA ASP A 428 18.64 14.19 10.53
C ASP A 428 18.54 13.69 11.98
N THR A 429 19.63 13.76 12.77
CA THR A 429 19.72 13.15 14.10
C THR A 429 18.64 13.64 15.08
N GLU A 430 18.26 14.92 15.03
CA GLU A 430 17.23 15.47 15.91
C GLU A 430 15.84 14.92 15.57
N GLN A 431 15.46 14.94 14.29
CA GLN A 431 14.18 14.41 13.83
C GLN A 431 14.07 12.90 14.02
N ILE A 432 15.16 12.15 13.80
CA ILE A 432 15.24 10.73 14.15
C ILE A 432 15.05 10.55 15.67
N GLY A 433 15.62 11.44 16.49
CA GLY A 433 15.38 11.44 17.93
C GLY A 433 13.90 11.57 18.29
N HIS A 434 13.16 12.43 17.59
CA HIS A 434 11.70 12.55 17.74
C HIS A 434 10.96 11.30 17.29
N LEU A 435 11.36 10.69 16.16
CA LEU A 435 10.79 9.44 15.65
C LEU A 435 10.90 8.30 16.67
N LEU A 436 12.01 8.22 17.40
CA LEU A 436 12.29 7.15 18.35
C LEU A 436 11.66 7.36 19.75
N ARG A 437 11.01 8.50 20.01
CA ARG A 437 10.64 8.94 21.37
C ARG A 437 9.77 7.94 22.15
N HIS A 438 8.91 7.22 21.43
CA HIS A 438 7.92 6.30 21.98
C HIS A 438 8.38 4.84 22.00
N MET A 439 9.61 4.55 21.57
CA MET A 439 10.19 3.21 21.63
C MET A 439 10.74 2.90 23.02
N ALA A 440 10.92 1.61 23.32
CA ALA A 440 11.58 1.20 24.54
C ALA A 440 13.00 1.79 24.62
N PRO A 441 13.49 2.20 25.82
CA PRO A 441 14.80 2.83 25.96
C PRO A 441 15.98 2.03 25.37
N ILE A 442 15.87 0.70 25.39
CA ILE A 442 16.87 -0.22 24.83
C ILE A 442 16.95 -0.06 23.31
N ASP A 443 15.80 -0.05 22.62
CA ASP A 443 15.75 0.09 21.16
C ASP A 443 16.24 1.48 20.73
N GLN A 444 15.85 2.51 21.49
CA GLN A 444 16.35 3.86 21.26
C GLN A 444 17.88 3.93 21.37
N ALA A 445 18.48 3.24 22.35
CA ALA A 445 19.92 3.23 22.56
C ALA A 445 20.64 2.51 21.42
N LEU A 446 20.11 1.37 20.98
CA LEU A 446 20.69 0.57 19.89
C LEU A 446 20.66 1.34 18.57
N ILE A 447 19.51 1.88 18.18
CA ILE A 447 19.37 2.64 16.92
C ILE A 447 20.25 3.90 16.94
N ARG A 448 20.33 4.60 18.08
CA ARG A 448 21.22 5.77 18.22
C ARG A 448 22.70 5.39 18.11
N GLN A 449 23.10 4.21 18.59
CA GLN A 449 24.46 3.71 18.43
C GLN A 449 24.76 3.42 16.97
N ASP A 450 23.90 2.67 16.29
CA ASP A 450 24.10 2.30 14.88
C ASP A 450 24.13 3.54 13.97
N LEU A 451 23.25 4.51 14.24
CA LEU A 451 23.24 5.79 13.54
C LEU A 451 24.57 6.55 13.75
N LYS A 452 25.11 6.54 14.96
CA LYS A 452 26.39 7.19 15.28
C LYS A 452 27.55 6.50 14.55
N GLU A 453 27.56 5.17 14.50
CA GLU A 453 28.59 4.39 13.80
C GLU A 453 28.51 4.64 12.27
N PHE A 454 27.31 4.68 11.70
CA PHE A 454 27.09 5.10 10.31
C PHE A 454 27.63 6.51 10.03
N VAL A 455 27.25 7.51 10.83
CA VAL A 455 27.64 8.92 10.61
C VAL A 455 29.14 9.13 10.76
N THR A 456 29.80 8.37 11.64
CA THR A 456 31.24 8.56 11.93
C THR A 456 32.17 7.80 10.99
N GLN A 457 31.83 6.58 10.60
CA GLN A 457 32.76 5.70 9.85
C GLN A 457 32.14 5.07 8.61
N GLY A 458 30.81 5.12 8.43
CA GLY A 458 30.10 4.38 7.38
C GLY A 458 30.29 2.86 7.47
N ARG A 459 30.82 2.39 8.60
CA ARG A 459 31.19 1.01 8.88
C ARG A 459 30.99 0.73 10.36
N ASP A 460 30.59 -0.50 10.64
CA ASP A 460 30.51 -1.04 12.01
C ASP A 460 31.92 -1.40 12.52
N ARG A 461 32.05 -1.71 13.80
CA ARG A 461 33.30 -2.09 14.49
C ARG A 461 34.02 -3.26 13.83
N ASP A 462 33.27 -4.16 13.20
CA ASP A 462 33.79 -5.33 12.49
C ASP A 462 34.19 -5.03 11.02
N GLY A 463 34.07 -3.78 10.58
CA GLY A 463 34.37 -3.35 9.21
C GLY A 463 33.23 -3.55 8.20
N ALA A 464 32.09 -4.09 8.64
CA ALA A 464 30.89 -4.26 7.82
C ALA A 464 30.34 -2.91 7.35
N ILE A 465 29.92 -2.82 6.09
CA ILE A 465 29.34 -1.58 5.54
C ILE A 465 27.96 -1.38 6.15
N VAL A 466 27.74 -0.19 6.68
CA VAL A 466 26.43 0.24 7.18
C VAL A 466 25.86 1.25 6.20
N ILE A 467 24.61 1.04 5.78
CA ILE A 467 23.88 1.92 4.87
C ILE A 467 22.62 2.36 5.58
N SER A 468 22.36 3.67 5.61
CA SER A 468 21.17 4.21 6.23
C SER A 468 20.40 5.13 5.28
N PHE A 469 19.07 4.99 5.29
CA PHE A 469 18.15 5.86 4.60
C PHE A 469 17.08 6.38 5.56
N VAL A 470 16.56 7.57 5.27
CA VAL A 470 15.39 8.15 5.92
C VAL A 470 14.26 8.29 4.91
N ALA A 471 13.03 8.09 5.39
CA ALA A 471 11.81 8.44 4.70
C ALA A 471 11.32 9.80 5.22
N GLU A 472 11.17 10.77 4.32
CA GLU A 472 10.81 12.15 4.61
C GLU A 472 9.46 12.49 3.96
N SER A 473 8.55 13.10 4.69
CA SER A 473 7.29 13.65 4.17
C SER A 473 7.01 14.99 4.86
N MET A 474 6.59 15.99 4.08
CA MET A 474 6.34 17.36 4.51
C MET A 474 7.50 17.99 5.29
N GLY A 475 8.75 17.67 4.92
CA GLY A 475 9.96 18.14 5.59
C GLY A 475 10.25 17.47 6.94
N HIS A 476 9.50 16.43 7.31
CA HIS A 476 9.67 15.66 8.54
C HIS A 476 10.13 14.24 8.22
N ILE A 477 11.07 13.71 8.99
CA ILE A 477 11.48 12.32 8.94
C ILE A 477 10.42 11.49 9.62
N ILE A 478 9.72 10.68 8.82
CA ILE A 478 8.67 9.79 9.28
C ILE A 478 9.18 8.35 9.38
N GLY A 479 10.33 8.03 8.80
CA GLY A 479 10.91 6.70 8.90
C GLY A 479 12.42 6.65 8.76
N LEU A 480 12.99 5.56 9.26
CA LEU A 480 14.42 5.29 9.27
C LEU A 480 14.65 3.82 8.91
N ILE A 481 15.62 3.59 8.04
CA ILE A 481 16.21 2.28 7.80
C ILE A 481 17.72 2.33 7.96
N ILE A 482 18.25 1.36 8.71
CA ILE A 482 19.68 1.09 8.82
C ILE A 482 19.85 -0.36 8.39
N MET A 483 20.74 -0.58 7.43
CA MET A 483 21.10 -1.88 6.90
C MET A 483 22.59 -2.10 7.16
N ARG A 484 22.91 -3.25 7.72
CA ARG A 484 24.29 -3.73 7.85
C ARG A 484 24.50 -4.84 6.83
N GLU A 485 25.56 -4.74 6.04
CA GLU A 485 25.95 -5.80 5.11
C GLU A 485 26.63 -6.93 5.89
N GLU A 486 25.97 -8.08 6.02
CA GLU A 486 26.58 -9.28 6.61
C GLU A 486 27.20 -10.17 5.54
N HIS A 487 28.51 -10.38 5.61
CA HIS A 487 29.19 -11.43 4.85
C HIS A 487 29.00 -12.78 5.54
N VAL A 488 27.86 -13.42 5.31
CA VAL A 488 27.68 -14.84 5.62
C VAL A 488 27.90 -15.63 4.33
N SER A 489 28.75 -16.65 4.38
CA SER A 489 29.03 -17.57 3.26
C SER A 489 27.72 -18.00 2.58
N ASN A 490 27.53 -17.51 1.35
CA ASN A 490 26.41 -17.72 0.42
C ASN A 490 25.07 -16.98 0.64
N SER A 491 24.97 -15.97 1.52
CA SER A 491 23.81 -15.07 1.51
C SER A 491 24.10 -13.73 2.20
N ASN A 492 23.84 -12.62 1.51
CA ASN A 492 23.84 -11.28 2.11
C ASN A 492 22.59 -11.15 3.00
N LEU A 493 22.75 -11.23 4.32
CA LEU A 493 21.72 -10.85 5.27
C LEU A 493 21.86 -9.34 5.56
N CYS A 494 20.74 -8.62 5.51
CA CYS A 494 20.65 -7.24 5.95
C CYS A 494 19.79 -7.22 7.22
N ASN A 495 20.37 -6.82 8.36
CA ASN A 495 19.55 -6.40 9.50
C ASN A 495 18.95 -5.05 9.13
N ALA A 496 17.65 -5.02 8.84
CA ALA A 496 16.90 -3.82 8.53
C ALA A 496 16.00 -3.46 9.70
N TYR A 497 16.24 -2.30 10.32
CA TYR A 497 15.29 -1.69 11.23
C TYR A 497 14.31 -0.86 10.39
N PHE A 498 13.00 -1.13 10.44
CA PHE A 498 12.01 -0.36 9.70
C PHE A 498 11.05 0.29 10.68
N PHE A 499 10.92 1.61 10.59
CA PHE A 499 10.01 2.38 11.41
C PHE A 499 9.29 3.40 10.55
N ILE A 500 7.97 3.47 10.65
CA ILE A 500 7.17 4.58 10.16
C ILE A 500 6.33 5.05 11.36
N SER A 501 6.48 6.31 11.77
CA SER A 501 5.53 6.92 12.70
C SER A 501 4.22 7.13 11.94
N THR A 502 3.16 6.44 12.37
CA THR A 502 1.78 6.74 11.95
C THR A 502 1.28 8.00 12.60
#